data_AF-A0A7X9MX31-F1
#
_entry.id   AF-A0A7X9MX31-F1
#
_cell.length_a   1.000
_cell.length_b   1.000
_cell.length_c   1.000
_cell.angle_alpha   90.00
_cell.angle_beta   90.00
_cell.angle_gamma   90.00
#
_symmetry.space_group_name_H-M   'P 1'
#
loop_
_entity.id
_entity.type
_entity.pdbx_description
1 polymer ?
#
loop_
_entity_poly.entity_id
_entity_poly.type
_entity_poly.pdbx_seq_one_letter_code
_entity_poly.pdbx_strand_id
1 'polypeptide(L)' 'MDRDDEKGNLIQRKYYDKNGNVKKDIDFTDHGNPEEHPKVPYEHDWDWSKINTKRTLEIESGRLIYYELYV' A
#
# COMPACT_ATOMS: atom_id res chain seq x y z
N MET A 1 -10.76 -2.91 3.42
CA MET A 1 -10.35 -2.63 4.79
C MET A 1 -9.83 -1.22 4.84
N ASP A 2 -10.38 -0.45 5.76
CA ASP A 2 -10.05 0.97 5.91
C ASP A 2 -9.11 1.13 7.11
N ARG A 3 -8.13 2.01 6.95
CA ARG A 3 -7.24 2.45 8.02
C ARG A 3 -7.41 3.94 8.17
N ASP A 4 -7.73 4.36 9.38
CA ASP A 4 -7.91 5.76 9.74
C ASP A 4 -6.74 6.24 10.61
N ASP A 5 -6.49 7.56 10.65
CA ASP A 5 -5.59 8.18 11.62
C ASP A 5 -6.24 8.35 13.01
N GLU A 6 -5.49 8.89 13.98
CA GLU A 6 -5.99 9.15 15.34
C GLU A 6 -7.17 10.14 15.39
N LYS A 7 -7.41 10.89 14.31
CA LYS A 7 -8.50 11.86 14.18
C LYS A 7 -9.70 11.28 13.41
N GLY A 8 -9.61 10.03 12.95
CA GLY A 8 -10.66 9.37 12.16
C GLY A 8 -10.65 9.72 10.67
N ASN A 9 -9.57 10.30 10.15
CA ASN A 9 -9.43 10.53 8.72
C ASN A 9 -8.96 9.24 8.03
N LEU A 10 -9.62 8.85 6.95
CA LEU A 10 -9.20 7.72 6.13
C LEU A 10 -7.83 8.00 5.50
N ILE A 11 -6.84 7.18 5.84
CA ILE A 11 -5.47 7.31 5.32
C ILE A 11 -5.10 6.20 4.33
N GLN A 12 -5.73 5.03 4.41
CA GLN A 12 -5.52 3.93 3.45
C GLN A 12 -6.77 3.06 3.31
N ARG A 13 -7.03 2.55 2.10
CA ARG A 13 -8.07 1.56 1.83
C ARG A 13 -7.54 0.39 1.01
N LYS A 14 -7.68 -0.84 1.52
CA LYS A 14 -7.34 -2.09 0.81
C LYS A 14 -8.57 -2.82 0.30
N TYR A 15 -8.48 -3.37 -0.91
CA TYR A 15 -9.48 -4.24 -1.54
C TYR A 15 -8.91 -5.65 -1.66
N TYR A 16 -9.74 -6.64 -1.38
CA TYR A 16 -9.32 -8.04 -1.35
C TYR A 16 -10.05 -8.83 -2.43
N ASP A 17 -9.40 -9.86 -2.96
CA ASP A 17 -10.04 -10.86 -3.79
C ASP A 17 -10.88 -11.84 -2.94
N LYS A 18 -11.57 -12.76 -3.62
CA LYS A 18 -12.39 -13.80 -2.96
C LYS A 18 -11.60 -14.76 -2.06
N ASN A 19 -10.28 -14.81 -2.21
CA ASN A 19 -9.39 -15.67 -1.43
C ASN A 19 -8.78 -14.93 -0.24
N GLY A 20 -9.10 -13.63 -0.06
CA GLY A 20 -8.54 -12.81 1.00
C GLY A 20 -7.17 -12.21 0.67
N ASN A 21 -6.71 -12.29 -0.58
CA ASN A 21 -5.48 -11.62 -1.01
C ASN A 21 -5.76 -10.15 -1.32
N VAL A 22 -4.88 -9.25 -0.91
CA VAL A 22 -4.96 -7.83 -1.30
C VAL A 22 -4.86 -7.76 -2.82
N LYS A 23 -5.84 -7.17 -3.49
CA LYS A 23 -5.79 -6.93 -4.94
C LYS A 23 -5.31 -5.52 -5.25
N LYS A 24 -5.73 -4.58 -4.41
CA LYS A 24 -5.49 -3.15 -4.60
C LYS A 24 -5.44 -2.44 -3.26
N ASP A 25 -4.64 -1.41 -3.15
CA ASP A 25 -4.76 -0.43 -2.08
C ASP A 25 -4.64 1.01 -2.55
N ILE A 26 -5.29 1.91 -1.82
CA ILE A 26 -5.36 3.34 -2.10
C ILE A 26 -4.83 4.08 -0.90
N ASP A 27 -3.83 4.91 -1.13
CA ASP A 27 -3.26 5.80 -0.11
C ASP A 27 -3.82 7.21 -0.29
N PHE A 28 -4.36 7.77 0.79
CA PHE A 28 -4.99 9.10 0.79
C PHE A 28 -4.06 10.21 1.29
N THR A 29 -2.86 9.83 1.73
CA THR A 29 -1.82 10.72 2.25
C THR A 29 -0.53 10.52 1.48
N ASP A 30 0.35 11.52 1.54
CA ASP A 30 1.70 11.46 0.97
C ASP A 30 2.68 10.66 1.85
N HIS A 31 2.19 10.08 2.95
CA HIS A 31 2.98 9.36 3.97
C HIS A 31 4.12 10.22 4.57
N GLY A 32 4.00 11.55 4.52
CA GLY A 32 5.06 12.47 4.94
C GLY A 32 6.16 12.70 3.90
N ASN A 33 6.01 12.15 2.68
CA ASN A 33 6.97 12.23 1.57
C ASN A 33 6.33 12.91 0.32
N PRO A 34 5.98 14.21 0.37
CA PRO A 34 5.30 14.90 -0.73
C PRO A 34 6.11 15.01 -2.03
N GLU A 35 7.45 14.89 -1.98
CA GLU A 35 8.30 14.88 -3.18
C GLU A 35 8.12 13.58 -3.98
N GLU A 36 7.99 12.46 -3.28
CA GLU A 36 7.85 11.12 -3.85
C GLU A 36 6.37 10.79 -4.13
N HIS A 37 5.47 11.39 -3.34
CA HIS A 37 4.02 11.28 -3.45
C HIS A 37 3.35 12.63 -3.68
N PRO A 38 3.65 13.34 -4.79
CA PRO A 38 3.16 14.69 -5.03
C PRO A 38 1.67 14.76 -5.36
N LYS A 39 1.02 13.61 -5.59
CA LYS A 39 -0.40 13.52 -5.91
C LYS A 39 -1.05 12.41 -5.11
N VAL A 40 -2.07 12.81 -4.34
CA VAL A 40 -2.91 11.91 -3.56
C VAL A 40 -4.38 12.14 -3.93
N PRO A 41 -5.24 11.11 -3.85
CA PRO A 41 -4.91 9.72 -3.51
C PRO A 41 -4.15 9.00 -4.64
N TYR A 42 -3.39 7.97 -4.28
CA TYR A 42 -2.66 7.11 -5.24
C TYR A 42 -3.08 5.64 -5.10
N GLU A 43 -3.13 4.91 -6.21
CA GLU A 43 -3.55 3.51 -6.25
C GLU A 43 -2.38 2.54 -6.54
N HIS A 44 -2.38 1.41 -5.82
CA HIS A 44 -1.48 0.28 -6.00
C HIS A 44 -2.23 -0.96 -6.41
N ASP A 45 -1.71 -1.66 -7.41
CA ASP A 45 -2.12 -3.04 -7.69
C ASP A 45 -1.12 -4.01 -7.07
N TRP A 46 -1.63 -5.04 -6.39
CA TRP A 46 -0.80 -6.05 -5.74
C TRP A 46 -0.52 -7.21 -6.70
N ASP A 47 0.75 -7.47 -6.99
CA ASP A 47 1.18 -8.60 -7.80
C ASP A 47 1.79 -9.70 -6.93
N TRP A 48 0.95 -10.67 -6.56
CA TRP A 48 1.35 -11.81 -5.72
C TRP A 48 2.37 -12.74 -6.39
N SER A 49 2.59 -12.64 -7.70
CA SER A 49 3.60 -13.46 -8.36
C SER A 49 5.04 -13.04 -8.00
N LYS A 50 5.23 -11.81 -7.49
CA LYS A 50 6.55 -11.24 -7.15
C LYS A 50 7.04 -11.58 -5.73
N ILE A 51 6.28 -12.39 -4.98
CA ILE A 51 6.43 -12.70 -3.54
C ILE A 51 7.44 -13.83 -3.26
N ASN A 52 8.23 -14.29 -4.24
CA ASN A 52 9.15 -15.43 -4.05
C ASN A 52 10.61 -15.07 -3.72
N THR A 53 10.89 -13.87 -3.20
CA THR A 53 12.26 -13.47 -2.79
C THR A 53 12.32 -13.05 -1.32
N LYS A 54 13.47 -13.13 -0.62
CA LYS A 54 13.63 -12.71 0.80
C LYS A 54 13.09 -11.29 1.11
N ARG A 55 12.98 -10.43 0.08
CA ARG A 55 12.32 -9.12 0.11
C ARG A 55 10.82 -9.15 0.43
N THR A 56 10.23 -10.34 0.46
CA THR A 56 8.78 -10.59 0.54
C THR A 56 8.25 -10.61 1.97
N LEU A 57 9.05 -11.03 2.94
CA LEU A 57 8.60 -11.06 4.33
C LEU A 57 8.34 -9.64 4.88
N GLU A 58 8.96 -8.60 4.29
CA GLU A 58 8.68 -7.19 4.58
C GLU A 58 7.43 -6.64 3.85
N ILE A 59 6.95 -7.34 2.82
CA ILE A 59 5.70 -7.05 2.10
C ILE A 59 4.51 -7.45 2.97
N GLU A 60 4.60 -8.61 3.63
CA GLU A 60 3.54 -9.13 4.52
C GLU A 60 3.34 -8.27 5.78
N SER A 61 4.36 -7.52 6.22
CA SER A 61 4.23 -6.53 7.30
C SER A 61 3.66 -5.17 6.83
N GLY A 62 3.26 -5.07 5.55
CA GLY A 62 2.57 -3.90 5.00
C GLY A 62 3.48 -2.74 4.60
N ARG A 63 4.80 -2.95 4.46
CA ARG A 63 5.75 -1.87 4.15
C ARG A 63 6.37 -1.89 2.76
N LEU A 64 6.36 -2.97 2.00
CA LEU A 64 7.18 -3.04 0.79
C LEU A 64 6.43 -3.66 -0.39
N ILE A 65 6.81 -3.23 -1.60
CA ILE A 65 6.24 -3.47 -2.95
C ILE A 65 5.04 -2.61 -3.33
N TYR A 66 5.16 -1.30 -3.41
CA TYR A 66 5.56 -0.76 -4.72
C TYR A 66 6.20 0.65 -4.62
N TYR A 67 6.36 1.18 -3.40
CA TYR A 67 6.80 2.56 -3.12
C TYR A 67 8.06 2.75 -2.27
N GLU A 68 8.95 1.75 -2.14
CA GLU A 68 10.37 2.03 -1.81
C GLU A 68 11.30 1.65 -2.99
N LEU A 69 10.74 1.48 -4.21
CA LEU A 69 11.49 0.85 -5.30
C LEU A 69 11.75 1.70 -6.53
N TYR A 70 11.15 2.88 -6.63
CA TYR A 70 11.51 3.88 -7.64
C TYR A 70 11.38 5.32 -7.13
N VAL A 71 11.73 5.58 -5.86
CA VAL A 71 12.39 6.82 -5.41
C VAL A 71 13.14 6.49 -4.12
#